data_AF-A0A939FBI5-F1
#
_entry.id   AF-A0A939FBI5-F1
#
_cell.length_a   1.000
_cell.length_b   1.000
_cell.length_c   1.000
_cell.angle_alpha   90.00
_cell.angle_beta   90.00
_cell.angle_gamma   90.00
#
_symmetry.space_group_name_H-M   'P 1'
#
loop_
_entity.id
_entity.type
_entity.pdbx_description
1 polymer ?
#
loop_
_entity_poly.entity_id
_entity_poly.type
_entity_poly.pdbx_seq_one_letter_code
_entity_poly.pdbx_strand_id
1 'polypeptide(L)'
;QPATATSTPASPTPSKSASASPSPTSTRPPAPASTVAKPTIVTRAGWGADETIREAGDPTYTDKINAVFVHHTDTAAVYDCKDSASIVRWVYTYHVKSNKWRDVGYNFLVDKCGTIFEGRYGGMDLPIIGAHTYGFNTRSTGIAVLGSFPDDKGAATAISTSMLGSVAAVAAWKLGMYGVAPNPSTKTATLVEGASDSPPFVLNKTYSFLPISGHRDGFATACPGINLYNKLPTIRAYAAGPVAAPTLTVSPTYTKGAATVSWATSTPTAVIKGFEVLVDGKPVATVSRSTRSAAITVAAGKHSVQIRATHINGKTSLSAAASVTGDVTKPTFPTPLDVRLRGGTLSSTSIPVALTWKAADNASLKSVAATAPRAASFGPTVTSWGTTAKPASAVTYTLKATDAAGNYLTTSVSRTAVITQETSATRSGTWATKKSTSYLGGASYSSATKNAALTWTFTGRSVAWVVSRAATSGQAYVYVDGVKITTVDLKSSTTLYRQAIWTKTWSTSAKHTVKIVVVGTSGRPTVTTDGIAYVK
;
A
#
# COMPACT_ATOMS: atom_id res chain seq x y z
N GLN A 1 88.43 9.15 -80.91
CA GLN A 1 87.60 8.51 -79.87
C GLN A 1 87.43 9.50 -78.71
N PRO A 2 86.30 9.46 -77.98
CA PRO A 2 85.31 10.54 -77.93
C PRO A 2 85.22 11.24 -76.55
N ALA A 3 84.48 12.36 -76.45
CA ALA A 3 83.43 12.54 -75.43
C ALA A 3 82.79 13.94 -75.51
N THR A 4 81.48 13.87 -75.74
CA THR A 4 80.38 14.82 -75.59
C THR A 4 80.50 15.96 -74.57
N ALA A 5 79.98 17.12 -74.99
CA ALA A 5 79.75 18.33 -74.23
C ALA A 5 78.78 18.15 -73.05
N THR A 6 78.97 18.94 -72.00
CA THR A 6 77.97 19.18 -70.95
C THR A 6 77.86 20.68 -70.65
N SER A 7 76.69 21.23 -70.96
CA SER A 7 76.18 22.49 -70.42
C SER A 7 74.87 22.17 -69.71
N THR A 8 74.67 22.68 -68.49
CA THR A 8 73.31 22.75 -67.92
C THR A 8 73.18 23.96 -66.98
N PRO A 9 72.04 24.69 -67.01
CA PRO A 9 71.92 26.05 -66.46
C PRO A 9 70.99 26.16 -65.24
N ALA A 10 70.99 27.38 -64.68
CA ALA A 10 70.14 28.06 -63.71
C ALA A 10 68.84 27.40 -63.15
N SER A 11 68.66 27.62 -61.83
CA SER A 11 67.47 27.33 -61.00
C SER A 11 66.15 27.93 -61.50
N PRO A 12 65.01 27.23 -61.34
CA PRO A 12 63.69 27.82 -61.48
C PRO A 12 63.00 28.16 -60.14
N THR A 13 62.18 29.21 -60.23
CA THR A 13 61.34 29.94 -59.28
C THR A 13 60.15 29.12 -58.72
N PRO A 14 59.58 29.45 -57.54
CA PRO A 14 58.51 28.65 -56.92
C PRO A 14 57.14 28.80 -57.61
N SER A 15 56.43 27.68 -57.75
CA SER A 15 55.08 27.59 -58.32
C SER A 15 54.01 28.08 -57.34
N LYS A 16 53.03 28.83 -57.86
CA LYS A 16 51.86 29.34 -57.12
C LYS A 16 50.94 28.19 -56.71
N SER A 17 50.66 28.08 -55.42
CA SER A 17 49.65 27.17 -54.86
C SER A 17 48.25 27.60 -55.27
N ALA A 18 47.46 26.69 -55.83
CA ALA A 18 46.05 26.90 -56.13
C ALA A 18 45.26 27.12 -54.83
N SER A 19 44.44 28.18 -54.80
CA SER A 19 43.50 28.46 -53.73
C SER A 19 42.39 27.42 -53.74
N ALA A 20 42.27 26.63 -52.67
CA ALA A 20 41.13 25.74 -52.47
C ALA A 20 39.85 26.58 -52.35
N SER A 21 38.88 26.30 -53.22
CA SER A 21 37.51 26.81 -53.09
C SER A 21 36.88 26.22 -51.82
N PRO A 22 36.20 27.00 -50.96
CA PRO A 22 35.56 26.44 -49.77
C PRO A 22 34.41 25.52 -50.18
N SER A 23 34.49 24.25 -49.81
CA SER A 23 33.34 23.34 -49.84
C SER A 23 32.21 23.92 -49.00
N PRO A 24 30.96 23.95 -49.49
CA PRO A 24 29.82 24.38 -48.69
C PRO A 24 29.71 23.44 -47.48
N THR A 25 29.85 24.03 -46.29
CA THR A 25 29.69 23.31 -45.04
C THR A 25 28.21 23.06 -44.83
N SER A 26 27.79 21.81 -44.73
CA SER A 26 26.44 21.41 -44.34
C SER A 26 26.07 22.05 -42.99
N THR A 27 25.20 23.06 -43.00
CA THR A 27 24.85 23.84 -41.80
C THR A 27 23.68 23.19 -41.06
N ARG A 28 23.90 22.00 -40.49
CA ARG A 28 22.97 21.45 -39.50
C ARG A 28 22.91 22.44 -38.31
N PRO A 29 21.73 23.02 -37.99
CA PRO A 29 21.65 23.97 -36.88
C PRO A 29 21.89 23.28 -35.53
N PRO A 30 22.38 24.00 -34.51
CA PRO A 30 22.51 23.45 -33.17
C PRO A 30 21.13 23.11 -32.60
N ALA A 31 21.03 21.95 -31.94
CA ALA A 31 19.78 21.50 -31.33
C ALA A 31 19.44 22.36 -30.08
N PRO A 32 18.24 22.96 -30.00
CA PRO A 32 17.84 23.68 -28.80
C PRO A 32 17.63 22.73 -27.62
N ALA A 33 17.95 23.19 -26.41
CA ALA A 33 17.68 22.43 -25.19
C ALA A 33 16.17 22.31 -24.94
N SER A 34 15.71 21.14 -24.48
CA SER A 34 14.31 20.94 -24.09
C SER A 34 14.12 21.07 -22.58
N THR A 35 13.00 21.68 -22.20
CA THR A 35 12.49 21.67 -20.81
C THR A 35 11.99 20.29 -20.35
N VAL A 36 11.98 19.31 -21.27
CA VAL A 36 11.52 17.94 -21.03
C VAL A 36 12.59 16.96 -21.49
N ALA A 37 12.85 15.92 -20.71
CA ALA A 37 13.83 14.91 -21.08
C ALA A 37 13.44 14.19 -22.39
N LYS A 38 14.43 13.95 -23.26
CA LYS A 38 14.25 13.17 -24.50
C LYS A 38 13.80 11.74 -24.13
N PRO A 39 12.68 11.23 -24.70
CA PRO A 39 12.26 9.86 -24.44
C PRO A 39 13.20 8.86 -25.11
N THR A 40 13.13 7.59 -24.67
CA THR A 40 13.82 6.48 -25.36
C THR A 40 13.17 6.27 -26.73
N ILE A 41 13.98 6.28 -27.78
CA ILE A 41 13.52 6.21 -29.18
C ILE A 41 14.36 5.14 -29.91
N VAL A 42 13.69 4.28 -30.66
CA VAL A 42 14.33 3.38 -31.62
C VAL A 42 14.75 4.21 -32.83
N THR A 43 16.06 4.32 -33.05
CA THR A 43 16.63 5.10 -34.15
C THR A 43 16.32 4.46 -35.50
N ARG A 44 16.53 5.21 -36.59
CA ARG A 44 16.44 4.69 -37.96
C ARG A 44 17.24 3.41 -38.19
N ALA A 45 18.49 3.39 -37.73
CA ALA A 45 19.30 2.18 -37.74
C ALA A 45 18.68 1.05 -36.90
N GLY A 46 18.13 1.37 -35.72
CA GLY A 46 17.53 0.40 -34.81
C GLY A 46 16.29 -0.30 -35.37
N TRP A 47 15.47 0.38 -36.19
CA TRP A 47 14.36 -0.27 -36.89
C TRP A 47 14.72 -0.74 -38.31
N GLY A 48 15.97 -0.60 -38.74
CA GLY A 48 16.45 -1.08 -40.04
C GLY A 48 15.96 -0.25 -41.23
N ALA A 49 16.05 1.07 -41.13
CA ALA A 49 15.78 1.97 -42.25
C ALA A 49 16.75 1.71 -43.42
N ASP A 50 16.21 1.51 -44.61
CA ASP A 50 17.01 1.50 -45.84
C ASP A 50 17.28 2.94 -46.28
N GLU A 51 18.40 3.51 -45.83
CA GLU A 51 18.75 4.91 -46.16
C GLU A 51 19.01 5.15 -47.65
N THR A 52 19.12 4.09 -48.48
CA THR A 52 19.34 4.24 -49.93
C THR A 52 18.09 4.66 -50.68
N ILE A 53 16.91 4.50 -50.09
CA ILE A 53 15.65 4.81 -50.80
C ILE A 53 15.20 6.25 -50.61
N ARG A 54 15.55 6.92 -49.51
CA ARG A 54 15.22 8.35 -49.34
C ARG A 54 15.96 9.20 -50.36
N GLU A 55 15.44 10.39 -50.61
CA GLU A 55 16.15 11.40 -51.39
C GLU A 55 17.49 11.74 -50.72
N ALA A 56 18.52 11.83 -51.55
CA ALA A 56 19.85 12.25 -51.13
C ALA A 56 19.88 13.76 -50.87
N GLY A 57 20.72 14.19 -49.93
CA GLY A 57 20.88 15.60 -49.57
C GLY A 57 20.49 15.91 -48.13
N ASP A 58 20.60 17.19 -47.79
CA ASP A 58 20.42 17.68 -46.43
C ASP A 58 18.93 17.88 -46.09
N PRO A 59 18.49 17.51 -44.87
CA PRO A 59 17.13 17.73 -44.40
C PRO A 59 16.77 19.22 -44.36
N THR A 60 15.51 19.56 -44.64
CA THR A 60 15.01 20.95 -44.57
C THR A 60 14.46 21.28 -43.18
N TYR A 61 15.08 22.21 -42.46
CA TYR A 61 14.64 22.61 -41.13
C TYR A 61 13.76 23.87 -41.17
N THR A 62 12.86 23.98 -40.20
CA THR A 62 12.18 25.24 -39.86
C THR A 62 12.88 25.90 -38.64
N ASP A 63 12.40 27.04 -38.19
CA ASP A 63 13.01 27.81 -37.09
C ASP A 63 12.51 27.39 -35.70
N LYS A 64 11.29 26.85 -35.60
CA LYS A 64 10.68 26.43 -34.32
C LYS A 64 9.61 25.37 -34.51
N ILE A 65 9.17 24.73 -33.42
CA ILE A 65 7.97 23.88 -33.40
C ILE A 65 6.89 24.55 -32.55
N ASN A 66 5.77 24.89 -33.17
CA ASN A 66 4.59 25.46 -32.53
C ASN A 66 3.52 24.41 -32.20
N ALA A 67 3.44 23.35 -33.01
CA ALA A 67 2.37 22.36 -32.92
C ALA A 67 2.90 20.93 -33.14
N VAL A 68 2.18 19.98 -32.58
CA VAL A 68 2.29 18.56 -32.85
C VAL A 68 0.98 18.09 -33.45
N PHE A 69 1.04 17.47 -34.63
CA PHE A 69 -0.11 16.80 -35.22
C PHE A 69 -0.02 15.30 -34.95
N VAL A 70 -1.07 14.75 -34.34
CA VAL A 70 -1.22 13.31 -34.11
C VAL A 70 -1.93 12.70 -35.31
N HIS A 71 -1.32 11.63 -35.81
CA HIS A 71 -1.77 10.83 -36.94
C HIS A 71 -2.03 9.40 -36.51
N HIS A 72 -2.74 8.66 -37.35
CA HIS A 72 -2.63 7.20 -37.43
C HIS A 72 -2.01 6.82 -38.76
N THR A 73 -1.43 5.63 -38.87
CA THR A 73 -0.87 5.16 -40.14
C THR A 73 -1.91 4.53 -41.06
N ASP A 74 -3.11 4.23 -40.54
CA ASP A 74 -4.16 3.46 -41.21
C ASP A 74 -3.67 2.11 -41.77
N THR A 75 -2.64 1.55 -41.11
CA THR A 75 -2.13 0.21 -41.40
C THR A 75 -2.99 -0.85 -40.70
N ALA A 76 -2.82 -2.13 -41.08
CA ALA A 76 -3.51 -3.26 -40.48
C ALA A 76 -3.62 -3.14 -38.95
N ALA A 77 -4.85 -3.25 -38.42
CA ALA A 77 -5.13 -2.95 -37.03
C ALA A 77 -4.60 -4.00 -36.04
N VAL A 78 -4.29 -5.21 -36.52
CA VAL A 78 -3.81 -6.35 -35.74
C VAL A 78 -2.36 -6.65 -36.09
N TYR A 79 -1.47 -6.42 -35.13
CA TYR A 79 -0.05 -6.80 -35.21
C TYR A 79 0.51 -7.08 -33.81
N ASP A 80 1.59 -7.85 -33.70
CA ASP A 80 2.34 -8.00 -32.46
C ASP A 80 3.39 -6.88 -32.34
N CYS A 81 3.68 -6.43 -31.12
CA CYS A 81 4.63 -5.32 -30.94
C CYS A 81 6.08 -5.63 -31.35
N LYS A 82 6.42 -6.92 -31.53
CA LYS A 82 7.69 -7.33 -32.14
C LYS A 82 7.78 -6.99 -33.63
N ASP A 83 6.63 -6.85 -34.29
CA ASP A 83 6.51 -6.57 -35.72
C ASP A 83 6.43 -5.06 -36.01
N SER A 84 6.39 -4.20 -34.97
CA SER A 84 6.29 -2.74 -35.16
C SER A 84 7.37 -2.18 -36.07
N ALA A 85 8.61 -2.66 -35.98
CA ALA A 85 9.70 -2.22 -36.84
C ALA A 85 9.48 -2.58 -38.32
N SER A 86 8.87 -3.73 -38.63
CA SER A 86 8.55 -4.10 -40.02
C SER A 86 7.42 -3.23 -40.58
N ILE A 87 6.45 -2.85 -39.76
CA ILE A 87 5.38 -1.92 -40.13
C ILE A 87 5.95 -0.53 -40.39
N VAL A 88 6.87 -0.03 -39.56
CA VAL A 88 7.57 1.25 -39.79
C VAL A 88 8.33 1.22 -41.12
N ARG A 89 9.06 0.12 -41.41
CA ARG A 89 9.73 -0.06 -42.71
C ARG A 89 8.74 -0.07 -43.88
N TRP A 90 7.59 -0.72 -43.73
CA TRP A 90 6.54 -0.72 -44.75
C TRP A 90 5.99 0.68 -45.02
N VAL A 91 5.67 1.45 -43.97
CA VAL A 91 5.20 2.85 -44.10
C VAL A 91 6.25 3.71 -44.79
N TYR A 92 7.52 3.54 -44.41
CA TYR A 92 8.64 4.24 -45.04
C TYR A 92 8.76 3.92 -46.54
N THR A 93 8.79 2.63 -46.89
CA THR A 93 8.86 2.17 -48.29
C THR A 93 7.66 2.65 -49.10
N TYR A 94 6.46 2.61 -48.54
CA TYR A 94 5.25 3.09 -49.21
C TYR A 94 5.32 4.59 -49.52
N HIS A 95 5.70 5.43 -48.55
CA HIS A 95 5.85 6.87 -48.78
C HIS A 95 6.88 7.19 -49.86
N VAL A 96 8.02 6.50 -49.84
CA VAL A 96 9.11 6.79 -50.79
C VAL A 96 8.85 6.18 -52.17
N LYS A 97 8.54 4.89 -52.24
CA LYS A 97 8.45 4.17 -53.51
C LYS A 97 7.10 4.34 -54.19
N SER A 98 6.00 4.41 -53.44
CA SER A 98 4.66 4.58 -53.98
C SER A 98 4.28 6.05 -54.12
N ASN A 99 4.36 6.83 -53.02
CA ASN A 99 3.95 8.25 -53.04
C ASN A 99 5.02 9.20 -53.61
N LYS A 100 6.22 8.70 -53.89
CA LYS A 100 7.36 9.48 -54.40
C LYS A 100 7.80 10.60 -53.46
N TRP A 101 7.60 10.43 -52.15
CA TRP A 101 8.06 11.39 -51.15
C TRP A 101 9.55 11.24 -50.89
N ARG A 102 10.15 12.31 -50.36
CA ARG A 102 11.58 12.40 -50.07
C ARG A 102 12.04 11.42 -48.98
N ASP A 103 11.16 11.12 -48.02
CA ASP A 103 11.39 10.23 -46.88
C ASP A 103 10.02 9.85 -46.29
N VAL A 104 9.99 9.10 -45.18
CA VAL A 104 8.78 8.94 -44.36
C VAL A 104 8.24 10.32 -43.93
N GLY A 105 6.95 10.55 -44.16
CA GLY A 105 6.35 11.88 -43.93
C GLY A 105 6.26 12.29 -42.45
N TYR A 106 6.16 11.32 -41.53
CA TYR A 106 6.05 11.55 -40.10
C TYR A 106 7.42 11.77 -39.43
N ASN A 107 7.49 12.66 -38.45
CA ASN A 107 8.71 12.88 -37.67
C ASN A 107 8.98 11.74 -36.70
N PHE A 108 7.92 11.19 -36.11
CA PHE A 108 7.99 10.05 -35.18
C PHE A 108 6.82 9.10 -35.41
N LEU A 109 7.03 7.82 -35.07
CA LEU A 109 5.97 6.81 -35.06
C LEU A 109 5.88 6.15 -33.68
N VAL A 110 4.68 5.76 -33.27
CA VAL A 110 4.44 5.12 -31.97
C VAL A 110 3.59 3.88 -32.15
N ASP A 111 4.03 2.73 -31.62
CA ASP A 111 3.24 1.50 -31.65
C ASP A 111 2.23 1.40 -30.49
N LYS A 112 1.38 0.37 -30.53
CA LYS A 112 0.41 0.12 -29.45
C LYS A 112 1.01 -0.30 -28.11
N CYS A 113 2.29 -0.69 -28.08
CA CYS A 113 3.01 -1.02 -26.85
C CYS A 113 3.73 0.19 -26.24
N GLY A 114 3.81 1.32 -26.95
CA GLY A 114 4.53 2.52 -26.51
C GLY A 114 5.99 2.57 -26.97
N THR A 115 6.40 1.75 -27.95
CA THR A 115 7.69 1.92 -28.60
C THR A 115 7.64 3.16 -29.48
N ILE A 116 8.61 4.06 -29.31
CA ILE A 116 8.74 5.27 -30.12
C ILE A 116 9.83 5.01 -31.18
N PHE A 117 9.52 5.29 -32.44
CA PHE A 117 10.44 5.17 -33.56
C PHE A 117 10.77 6.55 -34.13
N GLU A 118 12.04 6.77 -34.43
CA GLU A 118 12.48 7.89 -35.26
C GLU A 118 11.89 7.74 -36.66
N GLY A 119 11.18 8.77 -37.15
CA GLY A 119 10.67 8.82 -38.51
C GLY A 119 11.63 9.54 -39.43
N ARG A 120 11.27 10.76 -39.85
CA ARG A 120 11.99 11.55 -40.83
C ARG A 120 13.45 11.85 -40.44
N TYR A 121 14.37 11.57 -41.36
CA TYR A 121 15.82 11.66 -41.17
C TYR A 121 16.27 13.07 -40.75
N GLY A 122 17.24 13.13 -39.83
CA GLY A 122 17.80 14.37 -39.28
C GLY A 122 16.92 15.07 -38.23
N GLY A 123 15.77 14.48 -37.90
CA GLY A 123 14.69 15.14 -37.16
C GLY A 123 14.63 15.00 -35.66
N MET A 124 15.38 14.06 -35.07
CA MET A 124 15.24 13.76 -33.64
C MET A 124 15.34 15.04 -32.81
N ASP A 125 16.51 15.68 -32.84
CA ASP A 125 16.81 16.81 -31.97
C ASP A 125 16.62 18.16 -32.67
N LEU A 126 16.00 18.19 -33.85
CA LEU A 126 15.86 19.38 -34.69
C LEU A 126 14.43 19.55 -35.24
N PRO A 127 14.05 20.75 -35.69
CA PRO A 127 12.73 21.00 -36.24
C PRO A 127 12.69 20.65 -37.74
N ILE A 128 12.86 19.37 -38.08
CA ILE A 128 12.78 18.91 -39.48
C ILE A 128 11.35 19.08 -40.00
N ILE A 129 11.21 19.66 -41.19
CA ILE A 129 9.92 19.80 -41.87
C ILE A 129 9.45 18.40 -42.33
N GLY A 130 8.25 18.02 -41.89
CA GLY A 130 7.57 16.79 -42.24
C GLY A 130 6.85 16.82 -43.60
N ALA A 131 6.13 15.74 -43.90
CA ALA A 131 5.20 15.63 -45.02
C ALA A 131 3.95 14.87 -44.54
N HIS A 132 3.41 15.31 -43.41
CA HIS A 132 2.35 14.61 -42.69
C HIS A 132 1.03 15.39 -42.67
N THR A 133 1.08 16.72 -42.64
CA THR A 133 -0.10 17.59 -42.58
C THR A 133 0.04 18.61 -43.69
N TYR A 134 -0.58 18.30 -44.83
CA TYR A 134 -0.54 19.16 -46.01
C TYR A 134 -0.98 20.59 -45.64
N GLY A 135 -0.24 21.58 -46.10
CA GLY A 135 -0.42 22.98 -45.69
C GLY A 135 0.24 23.42 -44.38
N PHE A 136 0.45 22.50 -43.43
CA PHE A 136 0.94 22.83 -42.07
C PHE A 136 2.18 22.04 -41.63
N ASN A 137 2.99 21.52 -42.55
CA ASN A 137 4.25 20.83 -42.22
C ASN A 137 5.32 21.75 -41.60
N THR A 138 5.32 23.04 -41.98
CA THR A 138 6.24 24.04 -41.43
C THR A 138 5.84 24.39 -40.00
N ARG A 139 6.83 24.48 -39.10
CA ARG A 139 6.66 24.71 -37.64
C ARG A 139 5.81 23.67 -36.90
N SER A 140 5.71 22.45 -37.42
CA SER A 140 5.01 21.37 -36.73
C SER A 140 5.80 20.06 -36.71
N THR A 141 5.39 19.14 -35.84
CA THR A 141 5.91 17.77 -35.74
C THR A 141 4.77 16.78 -35.88
N GLY A 142 4.87 15.84 -36.81
CA GLY A 142 3.92 14.75 -36.99
C GLY A 142 4.31 13.51 -36.19
N ILE A 143 3.39 13.02 -35.35
CA ILE A 143 3.52 11.75 -34.64
C ILE A 143 2.45 10.80 -35.15
N ALA A 144 2.83 9.72 -35.84
CA ALA A 144 1.89 8.72 -36.33
C ALA A 144 1.82 7.50 -35.40
N VAL A 145 0.61 7.17 -34.96
CA VAL A 145 0.35 5.95 -34.22
C VAL A 145 0.11 4.80 -35.20
N LEU A 146 0.86 3.69 -35.04
CA LEU A 146 0.73 2.53 -35.89
C LEU A 146 -0.61 1.83 -35.67
N GLY A 147 -1.44 1.78 -36.72
CA GLY A 147 -2.74 1.13 -36.73
C GLY A 147 -3.88 2.00 -37.27
N SER A 148 -5.11 1.51 -37.12
CA SER A 148 -6.33 2.23 -37.49
C SER A 148 -7.28 2.39 -36.29
N PHE A 149 -8.00 3.51 -36.23
CA PHE A 149 -8.80 3.95 -35.07
C PHE A 149 -10.18 4.54 -35.46
N PRO A 150 -10.99 3.80 -36.26
CA PRO A 150 -12.29 4.27 -36.78
C PRO A 150 -13.34 4.45 -35.66
N ASP A 151 -14.52 4.97 -36.01
CA ASP A 151 -15.67 5.26 -35.14
C ASP A 151 -16.63 4.10 -34.88
N ASP A 152 -16.71 3.13 -35.79
CA ASP A 152 -17.63 2.00 -35.72
C ASP A 152 -16.95 0.66 -36.04
N LYS A 153 -17.26 -0.37 -35.22
CA LYS A 153 -17.15 -1.86 -35.33
C LYS A 153 -16.14 -2.56 -36.27
N GLY A 154 -15.23 -1.88 -36.95
CA GLY A 154 -14.11 -2.48 -37.69
C GLY A 154 -13.01 -2.96 -36.73
N ALA A 155 -12.08 -3.76 -37.25
CA ALA A 155 -10.88 -4.09 -36.51
C ALA A 155 -10.12 -2.80 -36.20
N ALA A 156 -10.15 -2.35 -34.94
CA ALA A 156 -9.45 -1.16 -34.47
C ALA A 156 -8.25 -1.57 -33.60
N THR A 157 -7.17 -0.82 -33.70
CA THR A 157 -6.03 -1.00 -32.81
C THR A 157 -6.41 -0.55 -31.41
N ALA A 158 -6.20 -1.41 -30.41
CA ALA A 158 -6.46 -1.06 -29.02
C ALA A 158 -5.59 0.13 -28.58
N ILE A 159 -6.22 1.16 -28.02
CA ILE A 159 -5.52 2.33 -27.48
C ILE A 159 -5.03 2.01 -26.08
N SER A 160 -3.72 1.79 -25.93
CA SER A 160 -3.10 1.52 -24.64
C SER A 160 -2.63 2.79 -23.93
N THR A 161 -2.55 2.74 -22.60
CA THR A 161 -1.97 3.83 -21.79
C THR A 161 -0.50 4.10 -22.15
N SER A 162 0.26 3.05 -22.51
CA SER A 162 1.66 3.17 -22.93
C SER A 162 1.81 3.92 -24.26
N MET A 163 0.92 3.65 -25.22
CA MET A 163 0.85 4.37 -26.51
C MET A 163 0.57 5.86 -26.26
N LEU A 164 -0.49 6.19 -25.52
CA LEU A 164 -0.85 7.59 -25.22
C LEU A 164 0.28 8.32 -24.48
N GLY A 165 0.91 7.66 -23.52
CA GLY A 165 2.06 8.19 -22.78
C GLY A 165 3.27 8.46 -23.68
N SER A 166 3.51 7.62 -24.67
CA SER A 166 4.64 7.76 -25.58
C SER A 166 4.44 8.89 -26.57
N VAL A 167 3.22 9.04 -27.13
CA VAL A 167 2.85 10.23 -27.91
C VAL A 167 3.00 11.50 -27.07
N ALA A 168 2.50 11.48 -25.83
CA ALA A 168 2.63 12.61 -24.92
C ALA A 168 4.09 12.95 -24.58
N ALA A 169 4.95 11.95 -24.39
CA ALA A 169 6.37 12.16 -24.09
C ALA A 169 7.12 12.82 -25.25
N VAL A 170 6.90 12.34 -26.49
CA VAL A 170 7.48 12.97 -27.69
C VAL A 170 6.94 14.39 -27.87
N ALA A 171 5.63 14.58 -27.72
CA ALA A 171 5.03 15.91 -27.87
C ALA A 171 5.56 16.90 -26.82
N ALA A 172 5.63 16.50 -25.55
CA ALA A 172 6.18 17.31 -24.47
C ALA A 172 7.65 17.67 -24.74
N TRP A 173 8.46 16.71 -25.21
CA TRP A 173 9.85 16.94 -25.57
C TRP A 173 10.01 17.93 -26.73
N LYS A 174 9.32 17.73 -27.84
CA LYS A 174 9.44 18.58 -29.04
C LYS A 174 8.88 19.99 -28.81
N LEU A 175 7.76 20.13 -28.12
CA LEU A 175 7.21 21.43 -27.74
C LEU A 175 8.09 22.12 -26.68
N GLY A 176 8.65 21.34 -25.75
CA GLY A 176 9.53 21.82 -24.69
C GLY A 176 10.87 22.38 -25.16
N MET A 177 11.33 22.01 -26.36
CA MET A 177 12.49 22.61 -27.04
C MET A 177 12.27 24.08 -27.42
N TYR A 178 11.01 24.52 -27.54
CA TYR A 178 10.64 25.85 -28.02
C TYR A 178 9.71 26.59 -27.05
N GLY A 179 9.63 26.12 -25.79
CA GLY A 179 8.85 26.77 -24.74
C GLY A 179 7.33 26.73 -24.95
N VAL A 180 6.82 25.80 -25.76
CA VAL A 180 5.38 25.71 -26.04
C VAL A 180 4.68 24.83 -24.99
N ALA A 181 3.65 25.38 -24.35
CA ALA A 181 2.85 24.65 -23.37
C ALA A 181 1.99 23.57 -24.07
N PRO A 182 2.03 22.28 -23.64
CA PRO A 182 1.30 21.22 -24.32
C PRO A 182 -0.24 21.23 -24.14
N ASN A 183 -0.73 21.85 -23.05
CA ASN A 183 -2.15 21.84 -22.68
C ASN A 183 -2.65 23.23 -22.23
N PRO A 184 -2.66 24.22 -23.13
CA PRO A 184 -3.27 25.52 -22.85
C PRO A 184 -4.79 25.42 -22.79
N SER A 185 -5.44 26.39 -22.14
CA SER A 185 -6.91 26.51 -22.12
C SER A 185 -7.50 27.00 -23.44
N THR A 186 -6.69 27.59 -24.33
CA THR A 186 -7.09 28.14 -25.63
C THR A 186 -6.11 27.70 -26.73
N LYS A 187 -6.46 27.95 -28.00
CA LYS A 187 -5.58 27.68 -29.14
C LYS A 187 -4.44 28.69 -29.19
N THR A 188 -3.22 28.26 -28.89
CA THR A 188 -2.03 29.13 -28.84
C THR A 188 -1.01 28.82 -29.94
N ALA A 189 -1.13 27.69 -30.64
CA ALA A 189 -0.22 27.32 -31.69
C ALA A 189 -0.64 27.96 -33.01
N THR A 190 0.13 28.97 -33.47
CA THR A 190 -0.13 29.64 -34.74
C THR A 190 0.72 29.06 -35.86
N LEU A 191 0.10 28.72 -36.98
CA LEU A 191 0.75 28.19 -38.18
C LEU A 191 0.24 28.92 -39.43
N VAL A 192 1.08 29.03 -40.46
CA VAL A 192 0.73 29.65 -41.75
C VAL A 192 0.47 28.53 -42.75
N GLU A 193 -0.65 28.63 -43.47
CA GLU A 193 -0.99 27.71 -44.56
C GLU A 193 0.00 27.86 -45.71
N GLY A 194 0.64 26.76 -46.08
CA GLY A 194 1.70 26.70 -47.10
C GLY A 194 1.28 26.09 -48.44
N ALA A 195 0.03 25.67 -48.61
CA ALA A 195 -0.51 25.09 -49.82
C ALA A 195 -1.70 25.90 -50.38
N SER A 196 -1.85 25.89 -51.71
CA SER A 196 -2.91 26.63 -52.43
C SER A 196 -4.19 25.84 -52.63
N ASP A 197 -4.15 24.52 -52.45
CA ASP A 197 -5.18 23.56 -52.82
C ASP A 197 -5.65 22.72 -51.60
N SER A 198 -5.71 23.35 -50.42
CA SER A 198 -6.08 22.71 -49.15
C SER A 198 -7.35 23.33 -48.52
N PRO A 199 -8.52 23.35 -49.19
CA PRO A 199 -9.73 23.93 -48.61
C PRO A 199 -10.12 23.22 -47.30
N PRO A 200 -10.61 23.95 -46.28
CA PRO A 200 -10.99 25.37 -46.28
C PRO A 200 -9.83 26.35 -45.96
N PHE A 201 -8.59 25.88 -45.89
CA PHE A 201 -7.45 26.73 -45.59
C PHE A 201 -7.00 27.52 -46.83
N VAL A 202 -6.63 28.79 -46.60
CA VAL A 202 -6.24 29.72 -47.65
C VAL A 202 -4.74 29.98 -47.57
N LEU A 203 -4.04 29.81 -48.70
CA LEU A 203 -2.59 30.04 -48.80
C LEU A 203 -2.16 31.36 -48.13
N ASN A 204 -1.06 31.29 -47.38
CA ASN A 204 -0.46 32.41 -46.64
C ASN A 204 -1.34 33.00 -45.51
N LYS A 205 -2.49 32.40 -45.17
CA LYS A 205 -3.25 32.79 -43.98
C LYS A 205 -2.73 32.06 -42.73
N THR A 206 -2.82 32.75 -41.60
CA THR A 206 -2.46 32.19 -40.28
C THR A 206 -3.68 31.60 -39.61
N TYR A 207 -3.54 30.39 -39.09
CA TYR A 207 -4.57 29.68 -38.33
C TYR A 207 -4.04 29.31 -36.94
N SER A 208 -4.96 29.18 -35.99
CA SER A 208 -4.65 28.81 -34.60
C SER A 208 -5.13 27.39 -34.30
N PHE A 209 -4.29 26.64 -33.60
CA PHE A 209 -4.49 25.25 -33.19
C PHE A 209 -4.22 25.08 -31.69
N LEU A 210 -4.64 23.94 -31.14
CA LEU A 210 -4.07 23.49 -29.89
C LEU A 210 -2.63 22.98 -30.17
N PRO A 211 -1.67 23.16 -29.26
CA PRO A 211 -0.29 22.71 -29.46
C PRO A 211 -0.13 21.21 -29.72
N ILE A 212 -1.13 20.41 -29.32
CA ILE A 212 -1.26 19.01 -29.75
C ILE A 212 -2.66 18.89 -30.37
N SER A 213 -2.69 18.72 -31.68
CA SER A 213 -3.91 18.65 -32.52
C SER A 213 -3.94 17.35 -33.32
N GLY A 214 -5.11 16.96 -33.81
CA GLY A 214 -5.24 15.82 -34.72
C GLY A 214 -5.02 16.26 -36.16
N HIS A 215 -4.62 15.36 -37.05
CA HIS A 215 -4.48 15.68 -38.48
C HIS A 215 -5.74 16.36 -39.06
N ARG A 216 -6.93 15.83 -38.75
CA ARG A 216 -8.22 16.41 -39.17
C ARG A 216 -8.45 17.87 -38.79
N ASP A 217 -7.71 18.41 -37.81
CA ASP A 217 -7.84 19.82 -37.44
C ASP A 217 -7.20 20.75 -38.49
N GLY A 218 -6.21 20.25 -39.24
CA GLY A 218 -5.44 21.01 -40.23
C GLY A 218 -5.56 20.51 -41.67
N PHE A 219 -6.35 19.45 -41.92
CA PHE A 219 -6.60 18.94 -43.27
C PHE A 219 -7.93 18.17 -43.34
N ALA A 220 -8.56 18.11 -44.51
CA ALA A 220 -9.80 17.36 -44.72
C ALA A 220 -9.53 15.84 -44.76
N THR A 221 -9.47 15.20 -43.59
CA THR A 221 -9.18 13.77 -43.43
C THR A 221 -9.88 13.15 -42.22
N ALA A 222 -10.05 11.83 -42.23
CA ALA A 222 -10.49 11.07 -41.05
C ALA A 222 -9.35 10.86 -40.01
N CYS A 223 -8.08 11.05 -40.39
CA CYS A 223 -6.92 10.87 -39.52
C CYS A 223 -6.97 11.81 -38.29
N PRO A 224 -6.67 11.38 -37.06
CA PRO A 224 -6.07 10.09 -36.64
C PRO A 224 -7.10 8.97 -36.32
N GLY A 225 -8.30 9.03 -36.92
CA GLY A 225 -9.45 8.22 -36.51
C GLY A 225 -10.13 8.78 -35.26
N ILE A 226 -11.45 8.58 -35.11
CA ILE A 226 -12.21 9.22 -34.03
C ILE A 226 -11.70 8.78 -32.66
N ASN A 227 -11.32 7.50 -32.53
CA ASN A 227 -11.04 6.89 -31.23
C ASN A 227 -9.75 7.46 -30.64
N LEU A 228 -8.73 7.68 -31.47
CA LEU A 228 -7.50 8.34 -31.07
C LEU A 228 -7.69 9.86 -30.97
N TYR A 229 -8.48 10.47 -31.85
CA TYR A 229 -8.81 11.90 -31.78
C TYR A 229 -9.47 12.27 -30.44
N ASN A 230 -10.41 11.45 -29.95
CA ASN A 230 -11.06 11.62 -28.66
C ASN A 230 -10.10 11.49 -27.46
N LYS A 231 -8.87 10.99 -27.67
CA LYS A 231 -7.82 10.91 -26.63
C LYS A 231 -6.84 12.08 -26.66
N LEU A 232 -6.96 13.02 -27.60
CA LEU A 232 -6.11 14.21 -27.62
C LEU A 232 -6.14 15.04 -26.32
N PRO A 233 -7.29 15.25 -25.64
CA PRO A 233 -7.29 15.89 -24.32
C PRO A 233 -6.45 15.14 -23.29
N THR A 234 -6.50 13.80 -23.28
CA THR A 234 -5.70 12.96 -22.40
C THR A 234 -4.21 13.06 -22.72
N ILE A 235 -3.83 13.04 -24.00
CA ILE A 235 -2.43 13.21 -24.44
C ILE A 235 -1.90 14.57 -24.01
N ARG A 236 -2.67 15.65 -24.17
CA ARG A 236 -2.30 16.99 -23.70
C ARG A 236 -2.09 17.02 -22.19
N ALA A 237 -3.00 16.45 -21.41
CA ALA A 237 -2.87 16.37 -19.97
C ALA A 237 -1.60 15.61 -19.54
N TYR A 238 -1.33 14.45 -20.16
CA TYR A 238 -0.10 13.70 -19.90
C TYR A 238 1.15 14.48 -20.29
N ALA A 239 1.17 15.18 -21.44
CA ALA A 239 2.34 15.95 -21.87
C ALA A 239 2.63 17.13 -20.93
N ALA A 240 1.59 17.76 -20.37
CA ALA A 240 1.72 18.92 -19.51
C ALA A 240 2.18 18.61 -18.07
N GLY A 241 1.88 17.40 -17.56
CA GLY A 241 2.08 17.02 -16.16
C GLY A 241 1.34 17.94 -15.16
N PRO A 242 1.52 17.76 -13.84
CA PRO A 242 2.37 16.75 -13.18
C PRO A 242 1.83 15.33 -13.33
N VAL A 243 2.58 14.35 -12.82
CA VAL A 243 2.06 12.99 -12.62
C VAL A 243 0.81 13.04 -11.74
N ALA A 244 -0.21 12.24 -12.01
CA ALA A 244 -1.34 12.07 -11.10
C ALA A 244 -0.82 11.57 -9.74
N ALA A 245 -1.37 12.13 -8.66
CA ALA A 245 -0.99 11.78 -7.29
C ALA A 245 -1.05 10.25 -7.10
N PRO A 246 0.06 9.59 -6.71
CA PRO A 246 0.04 8.15 -6.51
C PRO A 246 -0.86 7.75 -5.34
N THR A 247 -1.46 6.56 -5.42
CA THR A 247 -2.15 5.93 -4.29
C THR A 247 -1.18 5.03 -3.56
N LEU A 248 -1.01 5.26 -2.25
CA LEU A 248 0.01 4.63 -1.41
C LEU A 248 -0.60 3.64 -0.41
N THR A 249 0.11 2.55 -0.16
CA THR A 249 -0.11 1.61 0.96
C THR A 249 1.21 1.37 1.71
N VAL A 250 1.16 1.33 3.05
CA VAL A 250 2.29 0.96 3.90
C VAL A 250 1.92 -0.27 4.72
N SER A 251 2.80 -1.28 4.74
CA SER A 251 2.57 -2.52 5.48
C SER A 251 3.87 -3.10 6.08
N PRO A 252 3.85 -3.52 7.36
CA PRO A 252 2.77 -3.32 8.33
C PRO A 252 2.69 -1.85 8.80
N THR A 253 1.56 -1.47 9.41
CA THR A 253 1.37 -0.12 10.00
C THR A 253 2.02 0.03 11.38
N TYR A 254 2.34 -1.09 12.04
CA TYR A 254 3.15 -1.15 13.26
C TYR A 254 4.31 -2.11 13.00
N THR A 255 5.53 -1.70 13.31
CA THR A 255 6.74 -2.49 13.02
C THR A 255 7.83 -2.29 14.06
N LYS A 256 8.75 -3.24 14.16
CA LYS A 256 9.96 -3.11 15.01
C LYS A 256 11.11 -2.39 14.32
N GLY A 257 10.95 -2.01 13.05
CA GLY A 257 12.00 -1.28 12.33
C GLY A 257 11.90 -1.28 10.82
N ALA A 258 11.00 -2.06 10.20
CA ALA A 258 10.91 -2.13 8.74
C ALA A 258 9.47 -2.18 8.24
N ALA A 259 9.17 -1.45 7.18
CA ALA A 259 7.90 -1.50 6.47
C ALA A 259 8.13 -1.50 4.96
N THR A 260 7.16 -2.03 4.22
CA THR A 260 7.11 -1.95 2.76
C THR A 260 6.10 -0.90 2.36
N VAL A 261 6.54 0.00 1.49
CA VAL A 261 5.77 1.07 0.89
C VAL A 261 5.48 0.63 -0.55
N SER A 262 4.21 0.57 -0.93
CA SER A 262 3.79 0.20 -2.29
C SER A 262 2.82 1.25 -2.83
N TRP A 263 2.88 1.53 -4.13
CA TRP A 263 2.02 2.54 -4.74
C TRP A 263 1.56 2.20 -6.15
N ALA A 264 0.46 2.81 -6.54
CA ALA A 264 -0.09 2.77 -7.89
C ALA A 264 -0.24 4.19 -8.47
N THR A 265 -0.24 4.32 -9.78
CA THR A 265 -0.54 5.58 -10.49
C THR A 265 -1.20 5.27 -11.83
N SER A 266 -2.12 6.14 -12.25
CA SER A 266 -2.76 6.09 -13.57
C SER A 266 -1.91 6.76 -14.66
N THR A 267 -0.88 7.52 -14.29
CA THR A 267 -0.01 8.18 -15.27
C THR A 267 0.88 7.16 -15.99
N PRO A 268 0.99 7.23 -17.33
CA PRO A 268 1.86 6.33 -18.09
C PRO A 268 3.33 6.44 -17.68
N THR A 269 4.03 5.30 -17.57
CA THR A 269 5.46 5.24 -17.24
C THR A 269 6.34 6.08 -18.19
N ALA A 270 5.95 6.24 -19.46
CA ALA A 270 6.69 7.02 -20.45
C ALA A 270 6.86 8.51 -20.08
N VAL A 271 5.93 9.07 -19.30
CA VAL A 271 5.97 10.48 -18.87
C VAL A 271 6.41 10.65 -17.41
N ILE A 272 6.84 9.57 -16.76
CA ILE A 272 7.35 9.60 -15.38
C ILE A 272 8.88 9.57 -15.42
N LYS A 273 9.50 10.50 -14.70
CA LYS A 273 10.95 10.54 -14.48
C LYS A 273 11.38 9.55 -13.38
N GLY A 274 10.63 9.48 -12.29
CA GLY A 274 10.90 8.59 -11.16
C GLY A 274 10.02 8.88 -9.95
N PHE A 275 10.25 8.13 -8.88
CA PHE A 275 9.56 8.31 -7.60
C PHE A 275 10.56 8.48 -6.46
N GLU A 276 10.16 9.22 -5.43
CA GLU A 276 10.84 9.28 -4.14
C GLU A 276 9.87 8.83 -3.06
N VAL A 277 10.35 7.96 -2.15
CA VAL A 277 9.64 7.64 -0.91
C VAL A 277 10.07 8.63 0.14
N LEU A 278 9.11 9.33 0.74
CA LEU A 278 9.33 10.32 1.78
C LEU A 278 8.89 9.76 3.12
N VAL A 279 9.72 9.92 4.15
CA VAL A 279 9.35 9.74 5.56
C VAL A 279 9.50 11.08 6.26
N ASP A 280 8.43 11.56 6.88
CA ASP A 280 8.34 12.87 7.53
C ASP A 280 8.82 14.02 6.61
N GLY A 281 8.43 13.93 5.33
CA GLY A 281 8.76 14.90 4.29
C GLY A 281 10.17 14.77 3.70
N LYS A 282 11.02 13.87 4.22
CA LYS A 282 12.40 13.68 3.75
C LYS A 282 12.52 12.45 2.83
N PRO A 283 13.19 12.54 1.67
CA PRO A 283 13.44 11.39 0.82
C PRO A 283 14.30 10.34 1.54
N VAL A 284 13.80 9.11 1.62
CA VAL A 284 14.54 7.95 2.16
C VAL A 284 14.88 6.92 1.08
N ALA A 285 14.23 7.00 -0.08
CA ALA A 285 14.55 6.20 -1.26
C ALA A 285 14.17 6.94 -2.54
N THR A 286 14.98 6.79 -3.58
CA THR A 286 14.68 7.24 -4.94
C THR A 286 14.68 6.01 -5.85
N VAL A 287 13.61 5.83 -6.61
CA VAL A 287 13.41 4.63 -7.43
C VAL A 287 13.01 4.98 -8.86
N SER A 288 13.22 4.01 -9.75
CA SER A 288 12.97 4.17 -11.18
C SER A 288 11.49 4.41 -11.50
N ARG A 289 11.23 4.95 -12.70
CA ARG A 289 9.88 5.18 -13.25
C ARG A 289 8.98 3.93 -13.34
N SER A 290 9.54 2.72 -13.35
CA SER A 290 8.78 1.45 -13.39
C SER A 290 8.59 0.81 -12.02
N THR A 291 9.33 1.24 -11.01
CA THR A 291 9.24 0.70 -9.65
C THR A 291 7.91 1.13 -8.99
N ARG A 292 7.30 0.21 -8.22
CA ARG A 292 6.01 0.42 -7.53
C ARG A 292 6.03 0.01 -6.05
N SER A 293 7.19 -0.34 -5.52
CA SER A 293 7.38 -0.59 -4.09
C SER A 293 8.82 -0.30 -3.65
N ALA A 294 9.00 -0.05 -2.36
CA ALA A 294 10.30 0.06 -1.70
C ALA A 294 10.18 -0.32 -0.22
N ALA A 295 11.25 -0.87 0.34
CA ALA A 295 11.37 -1.05 1.79
C ALA A 295 11.86 0.24 2.44
N ILE A 296 11.37 0.52 3.65
CA ILE A 296 11.83 1.63 4.50
C ILE A 296 12.19 1.12 5.88
N THR A 297 13.16 1.78 6.50
CA THR A 297 13.42 1.66 7.94
C THR A 297 12.52 2.65 8.69
N VAL A 298 11.91 2.20 9.78
CA VAL A 298 11.00 2.99 10.60
C VAL A 298 11.57 3.10 12.01
N ALA A 299 11.92 4.32 12.43
CA ALA A 299 12.39 4.58 13.79
C ALA A 299 11.24 4.46 14.80
N ALA A 300 11.58 4.44 16.10
CA ALA A 300 10.56 4.40 17.14
C ALA A 300 9.71 5.69 17.12
N GLY A 301 8.38 5.53 17.20
CA GLY A 301 7.42 6.63 17.11
C GLY A 301 6.53 6.56 15.86
N LYS A 302 5.60 7.50 15.76
CA LYS A 302 4.67 7.61 14.62
C LYS A 302 5.29 8.48 13.53
N HIS A 303 5.30 7.96 12.30
CA HIS A 303 5.88 8.59 11.12
C HIS A 303 4.85 8.75 10.00
N SER A 304 5.01 9.81 9.21
CA SER A 304 4.24 10.07 7.98
C SER A 304 5.00 9.57 6.76
N VAL A 305 4.35 8.83 5.87
CA VAL A 305 4.93 8.30 4.63
C VAL A 305 4.17 8.84 3.43
N GLN A 306 4.91 9.31 2.41
CA GLN A 306 4.36 9.80 1.15
C GLN A 306 5.21 9.34 -0.03
N ILE A 307 4.62 9.35 -1.23
CA ILE A 307 5.34 9.19 -2.49
C ILE A 307 5.36 10.52 -3.23
N ARG A 308 6.54 10.99 -3.61
CA ARG A 308 6.70 12.06 -4.59
C ARG A 308 6.91 11.45 -5.97
N ALA A 309 6.01 11.74 -6.90
CA ALA A 309 6.18 11.36 -8.30
C ALA A 309 6.66 12.56 -9.11
N THR A 310 7.69 12.35 -9.94
CA THR A 310 8.26 13.41 -10.78
C THR A 310 7.97 13.12 -12.25
N HIS A 311 7.40 14.11 -12.94
CA HIS A 311 7.14 14.05 -14.37
C HIS A 311 8.42 14.32 -15.18
N ILE A 312 8.47 13.91 -16.44
CA ILE A 312 9.63 14.15 -17.34
C ILE A 312 9.94 15.64 -17.60
N ASN A 313 9.02 16.54 -17.26
CA ASN A 313 9.20 18.01 -17.30
C ASN A 313 9.58 18.61 -15.94
N GLY A 314 9.88 17.78 -14.92
CA GLY A 314 10.28 18.22 -13.59
C GLY A 314 9.14 18.56 -12.63
N LYS A 315 7.89 18.70 -13.09
CA LYS A 315 6.75 18.93 -12.18
C LYS A 315 6.51 17.70 -11.30
N THR A 316 6.15 17.93 -10.04
CA THR A 316 5.96 16.87 -9.05
C THR A 316 4.53 16.83 -8.51
N SER A 317 4.11 15.65 -8.03
CA SER A 317 2.93 15.47 -7.20
C SER A 317 3.25 14.61 -5.99
N LEU A 318 2.43 14.73 -4.94
CA LEU A 318 2.55 13.94 -3.72
C LEU A 318 1.32 13.03 -3.57
N SER A 319 1.52 11.82 -3.08
CA SER A 319 0.43 11.00 -2.55
C SER A 319 -0.17 11.63 -1.29
N ALA A 320 -1.36 11.18 -0.92
CA ALA A 320 -1.83 11.34 0.47
C ALA A 320 -0.83 10.69 1.44
N ALA A 321 -0.76 11.23 2.66
CA ALA A 321 0.09 10.70 3.71
C ALA A 321 -0.50 9.44 4.34
N ALA A 322 0.31 8.40 4.50
CA ALA A 322 0.00 7.21 5.29
C ALA A 322 0.79 7.25 6.62
N SER A 323 0.24 6.66 7.68
CA SER A 323 0.95 6.55 8.96
C SER A 323 1.58 5.17 9.14
N VAL A 324 2.79 5.15 9.70
CA VAL A 324 3.44 3.93 10.19
C VAL A 324 4.05 4.22 11.56
N THR A 325 3.97 3.28 12.49
CA THR A 325 4.51 3.42 13.83
C THR A 325 5.63 2.40 14.03
N GLY A 326 6.83 2.87 14.34
CA GLY A 326 7.89 2.00 14.83
C GLY A 326 7.76 1.81 16.34
N ASP A 327 7.81 0.56 16.80
CA ASP A 327 7.71 0.19 18.21
C ASP A 327 8.50 -1.07 18.52
N VAL A 328 9.50 -0.91 19.40
CA VAL A 328 10.38 -1.97 19.90
C VAL A 328 10.13 -2.27 21.38
N THR A 329 9.26 -1.49 22.01
CA THR A 329 8.99 -1.61 23.44
C THR A 329 8.05 -2.79 23.66
N LYS A 330 8.30 -3.58 24.71
CA LYS A 330 7.42 -4.71 25.05
C LYS A 330 6.21 -4.20 25.84
N PRO A 331 5.05 -4.86 25.71
CA PRO A 331 3.94 -4.65 26.62
C PRO A 331 4.33 -4.86 28.09
N THR A 332 3.59 -4.24 28.99
CA THR A 332 3.74 -4.37 30.45
C THR A 332 2.47 -4.94 31.07
N PHE A 333 2.58 -5.41 32.33
CA PHE A 333 1.43 -5.78 33.16
C PHE A 333 1.33 -4.85 34.38
N PRO A 334 0.77 -3.62 34.25
CA PRO A 334 0.64 -2.69 35.37
C PRO A 334 -0.16 -3.25 36.55
N THR A 335 -1.11 -4.15 36.28
CA THR A 335 -1.71 -5.01 37.31
C THR A 335 -1.23 -6.43 37.05
N PRO A 336 -0.40 -7.00 37.95
CA PRO A 336 0.11 -8.35 37.81
C PRO A 336 -1.01 -9.38 37.65
N LEU A 337 -0.70 -10.48 36.97
CA LEU A 337 -1.60 -11.61 36.87
C LEU A 337 -1.90 -12.17 38.27
N ASP A 338 -3.18 -12.37 38.55
CA ASP A 338 -3.63 -12.99 39.78
C ASP A 338 -4.77 -13.98 39.60
N VAL A 339 -4.96 -14.86 40.57
CA VAL A 339 -6.01 -15.89 40.63
C VAL A 339 -6.87 -15.69 41.87
N ARG A 340 -8.19 -15.61 41.68
CA ARG A 340 -9.17 -15.61 42.78
C ARG A 340 -10.21 -16.70 42.60
N LEU A 341 -10.87 -17.09 43.67
CA LEU A 341 -12.06 -17.92 43.58
C LEU A 341 -13.21 -17.14 42.94
N ARG A 342 -14.06 -17.85 42.21
CA ARG A 342 -15.31 -17.32 41.66
C ARG A 342 -16.46 -18.27 41.98
N GLY A 343 -17.68 -17.78 41.84
CA GLY A 343 -18.86 -18.63 41.99
C GLY A 343 -18.91 -19.76 40.95
N GLY A 344 -19.48 -20.89 41.34
CA GLY A 344 -19.64 -22.07 40.48
C GLY A 344 -19.70 -23.38 41.26
N THR A 345 -19.82 -24.50 40.53
CA THR A 345 -19.86 -25.84 41.12
C THR A 345 -18.44 -26.38 41.34
N LEU A 346 -18.15 -26.85 42.55
CA LEU A 346 -16.90 -27.55 42.88
C LEU A 346 -17.03 -29.05 42.65
N SER A 347 -15.89 -29.69 42.43
CA SER A 347 -15.76 -31.15 42.47
C SER A 347 -14.46 -31.54 43.21
N SER A 348 -14.26 -32.84 43.41
CA SER A 348 -13.00 -33.40 43.90
C SER A 348 -11.80 -33.13 42.96
N THR A 349 -12.06 -32.68 41.73
CA THR A 349 -11.04 -32.48 40.69
C THR A 349 -10.95 -31.04 40.17
N SER A 350 -11.89 -30.16 40.54
CA SER A 350 -12.01 -28.83 39.94
C SER A 350 -12.58 -27.80 40.92
N ILE A 351 -11.89 -26.67 41.02
CA ILE A 351 -12.32 -25.48 41.77
C ILE A 351 -12.49 -24.32 40.78
N PRO A 352 -13.67 -23.67 40.71
CA PRO A 352 -13.86 -22.48 39.88
C PRO A 352 -12.97 -21.31 40.35
N VAL A 353 -12.13 -20.82 39.43
CA VAL A 353 -11.28 -19.63 39.65
C VAL A 353 -11.43 -18.62 38.52
N ALA A 354 -11.03 -17.39 38.77
CA ALA A 354 -10.89 -16.36 37.75
C ALA A 354 -9.47 -15.80 37.78
N LEU A 355 -8.86 -15.70 36.60
CA LEU A 355 -7.67 -14.89 36.39
C LEU A 355 -8.07 -13.41 36.28
N THR A 356 -7.22 -12.52 36.80
CA THR A 356 -7.28 -11.08 36.54
C THR A 356 -5.92 -10.50 36.25
N TRP A 357 -5.90 -9.50 35.37
CA TRP A 357 -4.69 -8.79 34.96
C TRP A 357 -5.07 -7.44 34.37
N LYS A 358 -4.07 -6.57 34.19
CA LYS A 358 -4.14 -5.43 33.28
C LYS A 358 -2.86 -5.43 32.46
N ALA A 359 -2.98 -5.54 31.15
CA ALA A 359 -1.88 -5.38 30.20
C ALA A 359 -1.95 -3.98 29.59
N ALA A 360 -0.79 -3.40 29.29
CA ALA A 360 -0.69 -2.10 28.64
C ALA A 360 0.51 -2.08 27.69
N ASP A 361 0.49 -1.15 26.75
CA ASP A 361 1.56 -0.95 25.78
C ASP A 361 1.68 0.56 25.47
N ASN A 362 2.87 1.02 25.10
CA ASN A 362 3.15 2.42 24.79
C ASN A 362 2.55 2.87 23.46
N ALA A 363 2.33 1.96 22.50
CA ALA A 363 1.77 2.29 21.20
C ALA A 363 0.37 1.68 21.01
N SER A 364 0.29 0.34 20.99
CA SER A 364 -0.97 -0.35 20.75
C SER A 364 -0.89 -1.82 21.17
N LEU A 365 -1.63 -2.17 22.22
CA LEU A 365 -1.81 -3.56 22.61
C LEU A 365 -2.73 -4.28 21.61
N LYS A 366 -2.28 -5.40 21.05
CA LYS A 366 -3.06 -6.18 20.07
C LYS A 366 -3.89 -7.27 20.73
N SER A 367 -3.32 -8.02 21.67
CA SER A 367 -4.00 -9.14 22.32
C SER A 367 -3.35 -9.58 23.62
N VAL A 368 -4.11 -10.34 24.40
CA VAL A 368 -3.61 -11.13 25.52
C VAL A 368 -4.03 -12.58 25.30
N ALA A 369 -3.17 -13.54 25.64
CA ALA A 369 -3.50 -14.96 25.57
C ALA A 369 -3.06 -15.70 26.84
N ALA A 370 -3.92 -16.57 27.35
CA ALA A 370 -3.51 -17.59 28.30
C ALA A 370 -2.78 -18.70 27.55
N THR A 371 -1.59 -19.09 28.02
CA THR A 371 -0.77 -20.14 27.40
C THR A 371 -0.65 -21.38 28.30
N ALA A 372 -0.90 -21.25 29.59
CA ALA A 372 -0.93 -22.36 30.54
C ALA A 372 -1.91 -22.10 31.69
N PRO A 373 -2.52 -23.14 32.28
CA PRO A 373 -2.45 -24.55 31.86
C PRO A 373 -3.34 -24.87 30.66
N ARG A 374 -4.21 -23.93 30.27
CA ARG A 374 -5.13 -24.06 29.13
C ARG A 374 -5.01 -22.83 28.24
N ALA A 375 -4.89 -23.07 26.94
CA ALA A 375 -4.82 -22.00 25.95
C ALA A 375 -6.16 -21.26 25.81
N ALA A 376 -6.11 -19.94 25.76
CA ALA A 376 -7.24 -19.07 25.42
C ALA A 376 -6.73 -17.73 24.87
N SER A 377 -7.45 -17.12 23.94
CA SER A 377 -7.09 -15.82 23.34
C SER A 377 -8.12 -14.77 23.69
N PHE A 378 -7.65 -13.54 23.93
CA PHE A 378 -8.45 -12.41 24.36
C PHE A 378 -8.11 -11.15 23.57
N GLY A 379 -9.11 -10.31 23.37
CA GLY A 379 -8.91 -8.94 22.88
C GLY A 379 -8.14 -8.08 23.90
N PRO A 380 -7.61 -6.92 23.49
CA PRO A 380 -6.71 -6.12 24.31
C PRO A 380 -7.38 -5.46 25.53
N THR A 381 -8.71 -5.41 25.57
CA THR A 381 -9.50 -4.82 26.66
C THR A 381 -9.92 -5.82 27.74
N VAL A 382 -9.73 -7.12 27.52
CA VAL A 382 -10.13 -8.16 28.47
C VAL A 382 -9.15 -8.19 29.64
N THR A 383 -9.68 -8.10 30.86
CA THR A 383 -8.90 -8.06 32.11
C THR A 383 -9.20 -9.21 33.06
N SER A 384 -10.13 -10.10 32.71
CA SER A 384 -10.46 -11.27 33.53
C SER A 384 -10.93 -12.45 32.69
N TRP A 385 -10.62 -13.66 33.16
CA TRP A 385 -11.07 -14.90 32.53
C TRP A 385 -11.39 -15.98 33.58
N GLY A 386 -12.56 -16.61 33.45
CA GLY A 386 -12.96 -17.74 34.28
C GLY A 386 -12.34 -19.04 33.80
N THR A 387 -11.75 -19.79 34.73
CA THR A 387 -11.15 -21.11 34.48
C THR A 387 -11.29 -21.98 35.74
N THR A 388 -10.52 -23.07 35.83
CA THR A 388 -10.53 -23.98 36.98
C THR A 388 -9.13 -24.21 37.52
N ALA A 389 -9.05 -24.63 38.78
CA ALA A 389 -7.85 -25.09 39.46
C ALA A 389 -8.04 -26.53 39.92
N LYS A 390 -6.98 -27.33 39.88
CA LYS A 390 -6.97 -28.66 40.50
C LYS A 390 -6.83 -28.50 42.02
N PRO A 391 -7.70 -29.10 42.85
CA PRO A 391 -7.57 -29.05 44.30
C PRO A 391 -6.22 -29.57 44.80
N ALA A 392 -5.69 -28.92 45.85
CA ALA A 392 -4.49 -29.29 46.60
C ALA A 392 -3.18 -29.39 45.79
N SER A 393 -3.17 -28.97 44.53
CA SER A 393 -1.98 -28.91 43.68
C SER A 393 -1.68 -27.47 43.28
N ALA A 394 -0.41 -27.10 43.24
CA ALA A 394 -0.02 -25.81 42.68
C ALA A 394 -0.29 -25.81 41.16
N VAL A 395 -1.03 -24.82 40.69
CA VAL A 395 -1.29 -24.60 39.26
C VAL A 395 -0.62 -23.30 38.85
N THR A 396 0.21 -23.37 37.81
CA THR A 396 0.84 -22.19 37.20
C THR A 396 -0.01 -21.70 36.04
N TYR A 397 -0.46 -20.45 36.15
CA TYR A 397 -1.18 -19.75 35.10
C TYR A 397 -0.23 -18.79 34.40
N THR A 398 -0.23 -18.81 33.07
CA THR A 398 0.67 -18.00 32.26
C THR A 398 -0.13 -17.19 31.25
N LEU A 399 0.12 -15.88 31.20
CA LEU A 399 -0.42 -14.97 30.18
C LEU A 399 0.71 -14.40 29.31
N LYS A 400 0.42 -14.22 28.02
CA LYS A 400 1.27 -13.50 27.05
C LYS A 400 0.49 -12.30 26.51
N ALA A 401 0.99 -11.09 26.74
CA ALA A 401 0.52 -9.87 26.09
C ALA A 401 1.35 -9.62 24.84
N THR A 402 0.71 -9.29 23.71
CA THR A 402 1.38 -8.99 22.42
C THR A 402 0.86 -7.66 21.88
N ASP A 403 1.76 -6.77 21.47
CA ASP A 403 1.41 -5.48 20.83
C ASP A 403 1.17 -5.62 19.31
N ALA A 404 0.85 -4.51 18.67
CA ALA A 404 0.60 -4.44 17.23
C ALA A 404 1.87 -4.63 16.37
N ALA A 405 3.07 -4.28 16.88
CA ALA A 405 4.36 -4.50 16.23
C ALA A 405 4.91 -5.93 16.43
N GLY A 406 4.25 -6.74 17.25
CA GLY A 406 4.62 -8.10 17.60
C GLY A 406 5.65 -8.22 18.72
N ASN A 407 5.91 -7.18 19.53
CA ASN A 407 6.61 -7.40 20.81
C ASN A 407 5.66 -8.04 21.81
N TYR A 408 6.23 -8.77 22.76
CA TYR A 408 5.45 -9.50 23.73
C TYR A 408 6.16 -9.60 25.07
N LEU A 409 5.35 -9.75 26.11
CA LEU A 409 5.79 -10.07 27.46
C LEU A 409 4.90 -11.18 28.03
N THR A 410 5.51 -12.05 28.82
CA THR A 410 4.82 -13.12 29.53
C THR A 410 4.87 -12.87 31.03
N THR A 411 3.78 -13.17 31.72
CA THR A 411 3.68 -13.18 33.18
C THR A 411 3.07 -14.49 33.65
N SER A 412 3.50 -14.95 34.82
CA SER A 412 3.04 -16.20 35.41
C SER A 412 2.77 -16.05 36.90
N VAL A 413 1.78 -16.79 37.39
CA VAL A 413 1.52 -16.91 38.83
C VAL A 413 1.19 -18.36 39.17
N SER A 414 1.78 -18.87 40.23
CA SER A 414 1.47 -20.21 40.77
C SER A 414 0.60 -20.07 42.01
N ARG A 415 -0.52 -20.79 42.03
CA ARG A 415 -1.47 -20.77 43.16
C ARG A 415 -1.93 -22.17 43.49
N THR A 416 -2.13 -22.43 44.78
CA THR A 416 -2.71 -23.68 45.26
C THR A 416 -4.11 -23.39 45.80
N ALA A 417 -5.12 -23.97 45.17
CA ALA A 417 -6.50 -23.91 45.66
C ALA A 417 -6.80 -25.17 46.49
N VAL A 418 -7.36 -24.99 47.67
CA VAL A 418 -7.60 -26.06 48.65
C VAL A 418 -9.09 -26.13 48.95
N ILE A 419 -9.63 -27.35 49.03
CA ILE A 419 -10.97 -27.62 49.56
C ILE A 419 -10.80 -28.07 51.02
N THR A 420 -11.68 -27.60 51.88
CA THR A 420 -11.68 -27.91 53.30
C THR A 420 -13.10 -28.25 53.72
N GLN A 421 -13.28 -29.50 54.15
CA GLN A 421 -14.59 -30.05 54.45
C GLN A 421 -15.19 -29.41 55.71
N GLU A 422 -16.50 -29.54 55.85
CA GLU A 422 -17.28 -29.07 56.98
C GLU A 422 -16.80 -29.61 58.34
N THR A 423 -16.20 -30.81 58.36
CA THR A 423 -15.66 -31.45 59.57
C THR A 423 -14.51 -30.70 60.20
N SER A 424 -13.81 -29.85 59.44
CA SER A 424 -12.73 -29.00 59.95
C SER A 424 -13.23 -27.72 60.63
N ALA A 425 -14.54 -27.42 60.55
CA ALA A 425 -15.11 -26.24 61.18
C ALA A 425 -15.27 -26.43 62.69
N THR A 426 -14.99 -25.38 63.46
CA THR A 426 -15.47 -25.28 64.84
C THR A 426 -16.97 -25.02 64.83
N ARG A 427 -17.73 -25.80 65.59
CA ARG A 427 -19.21 -25.79 65.60
C ARG A 427 -19.74 -25.14 66.87
N SER A 428 -20.81 -24.35 66.74
CA SER A 428 -21.66 -23.93 67.86
C SER A 428 -23.12 -24.17 67.52
N GLY A 429 -23.91 -24.59 68.50
CA GLY A 429 -25.31 -25.00 68.30
C GLY A 429 -25.44 -26.36 67.61
N THR A 430 -26.68 -26.72 67.26
CA THR A 430 -27.01 -28.06 66.73
C THR A 430 -26.78 -28.14 65.23
N TRP A 431 -26.00 -29.13 64.79
CA TRP A 431 -25.75 -29.45 63.38
C TRP A 431 -25.92 -30.94 63.13
N ALA A 432 -26.73 -31.29 62.13
CA ALA A 432 -26.90 -32.66 61.68
C ALA A 432 -25.98 -32.96 60.49
N THR A 433 -25.39 -34.15 60.47
CA THR A 433 -24.63 -34.65 59.32
C THR A 433 -25.58 -35.22 58.26
N LYS A 434 -25.42 -34.82 57.00
CA LYS A 434 -26.13 -35.40 55.85
C LYS A 434 -25.14 -36.11 54.95
N LYS A 435 -25.27 -37.43 54.80
CA LYS A 435 -24.39 -38.26 53.95
C LYS A 435 -24.97 -38.39 52.54
N SER A 436 -24.15 -38.12 51.53
CA SER A 436 -24.46 -38.33 50.11
C SER A 436 -23.20 -38.13 49.28
N THR A 437 -23.02 -38.94 48.23
CA THR A 437 -21.92 -38.78 47.26
C THR A 437 -21.99 -37.47 46.47
N SER A 438 -23.12 -36.75 46.53
CA SER A 438 -23.28 -35.43 45.91
C SER A 438 -22.52 -34.31 46.64
N TYR A 439 -22.14 -34.52 47.91
CA TYR A 439 -21.39 -33.56 48.72
C TYR A 439 -19.87 -33.72 48.55
N LEU A 440 -19.11 -32.66 48.81
CA LEU A 440 -17.66 -32.74 48.90
C LEU A 440 -17.27 -33.70 50.03
N GLY A 441 -16.43 -34.70 49.72
CA GLY A 441 -16.04 -35.71 50.72
C GLY A 441 -17.17 -36.64 51.20
N GLY A 442 -18.37 -36.58 50.60
CA GLY A 442 -19.47 -37.50 50.86
C GLY A 442 -20.42 -37.12 52.02
N ALA A 443 -20.21 -35.97 52.67
CA ALA A 443 -21.05 -35.49 53.77
C ALA A 443 -21.18 -33.96 53.77
N SER A 444 -22.17 -33.45 54.50
CA SER A 444 -22.34 -32.02 54.77
C SER A 444 -22.93 -31.79 56.16
N TYR A 445 -22.86 -30.56 56.65
CA TYR A 445 -23.51 -30.13 57.89
C TYR A 445 -24.74 -29.29 57.60
N SER A 446 -25.86 -29.63 58.23
CA SER A 446 -27.14 -28.96 58.06
C SER A 446 -27.73 -28.52 59.40
N SER A 447 -28.24 -27.30 59.48
CA SER A 447 -28.91 -26.78 60.68
C SER A 447 -30.06 -25.85 60.31
N ALA A 448 -31.14 -25.96 61.06
CA ALA A 448 -32.28 -25.03 61.06
C ALA A 448 -32.30 -24.15 62.32
N THR A 449 -31.38 -24.35 63.26
CA THR A 449 -31.35 -23.66 64.54
C THR A 449 -30.77 -22.27 64.37
N LYS A 450 -31.57 -21.24 64.62
CA LYS A 450 -31.12 -19.84 64.62
C LYS A 450 -29.87 -19.69 65.49
N ASN A 451 -28.88 -18.94 65.00
CA ASN A 451 -27.58 -18.70 65.64
C ASN A 451 -26.63 -19.92 65.72
N ALA A 452 -27.01 -21.11 65.22
CA ALA A 452 -26.04 -22.17 65.00
C ALA A 452 -24.97 -21.69 64.02
N ALA A 453 -23.70 -22.03 64.26
CA ALA A 453 -22.59 -21.51 63.46
C ALA A 453 -21.51 -22.55 63.17
N LEU A 454 -20.87 -22.36 62.02
CA LEU A 454 -19.64 -23.06 61.59
C LEU A 454 -18.55 -22.02 61.38
N THR A 455 -17.37 -22.24 61.94
CA THR A 455 -16.21 -21.34 61.79
C THR A 455 -15.00 -22.09 61.25
N TRP A 456 -14.46 -21.64 60.13
CA TRP A 456 -13.19 -22.11 59.57
C TRP A 456 -12.09 -21.08 59.82
N THR A 457 -10.90 -21.57 60.15
CA THR A 457 -9.67 -20.78 60.14
C THR A 457 -8.78 -21.30 59.02
N PHE A 458 -8.28 -20.41 58.16
CA PHE A 458 -7.39 -20.77 57.06
C PHE A 458 -6.34 -19.68 56.84
N THR A 459 -5.27 -20.02 56.13
CA THR A 459 -4.28 -19.04 55.63
C THR A 459 -4.36 -18.99 54.13
N GLY A 460 -4.76 -17.85 53.58
CA GLY A 460 -5.02 -17.69 52.16
C GLY A 460 -5.40 -16.27 51.81
N ARG A 461 -5.64 -16.04 50.53
CA ARG A 461 -5.97 -14.73 49.96
C ARG A 461 -7.26 -14.70 49.16
N SER A 462 -7.94 -15.83 49.06
CA SER A 462 -9.29 -15.91 48.50
C SER A 462 -10.02 -17.05 49.18
N VAL A 463 -11.30 -16.88 49.48
CA VAL A 463 -12.15 -17.92 50.08
C VAL A 463 -13.49 -17.96 49.38
N ALA A 464 -14.05 -19.15 49.26
CA ALA A 464 -15.41 -19.42 48.81
C ALA A 464 -16.14 -20.28 49.83
N TRP A 465 -17.40 -19.92 50.11
CA TRP A 465 -18.28 -20.76 50.92
C TRP A 465 -19.09 -21.70 50.02
N VAL A 466 -19.00 -23.00 50.30
CA VAL A 466 -19.59 -24.06 49.49
C VAL A 466 -20.83 -24.63 50.19
N VAL A 467 -21.93 -24.69 49.46
CA VAL A 467 -23.24 -25.09 50.04
C VAL A 467 -23.99 -26.05 49.16
N SER A 468 -25.03 -26.63 49.75
CA SER A 468 -26.19 -27.09 48.99
C SER A 468 -27.33 -26.08 49.07
N ARG A 469 -27.97 -25.88 47.93
CA ARG A 469 -29.12 -25.00 47.74
C ARG A 469 -30.34 -25.82 47.38
N ALA A 470 -31.50 -25.46 47.92
CA ALA A 470 -32.79 -26.07 47.61
C ALA A 470 -33.92 -25.06 47.86
N ALA A 471 -35.15 -25.42 47.51
CA ALA A 471 -36.32 -24.54 47.72
C ALA A 471 -36.56 -24.25 49.22
N THR A 472 -36.16 -25.18 50.09
CA THR A 472 -36.27 -25.12 51.55
C THR A 472 -35.04 -24.54 52.24
N SER A 473 -34.01 -24.13 51.48
CA SER A 473 -32.80 -23.55 52.06
C SER A 473 -33.03 -22.12 52.56
N GLY A 474 -32.50 -21.81 53.74
CA GLY A 474 -32.61 -20.52 54.42
C GLY A 474 -31.47 -19.56 54.12
N GLN A 475 -31.37 -18.52 54.94
CA GLN A 475 -30.31 -17.53 54.86
C GLN A 475 -29.24 -17.79 55.93
N ALA A 476 -28.01 -17.36 55.63
CA ALA A 476 -26.92 -17.32 56.59
C ALA A 476 -26.24 -15.95 56.61
N TYR A 477 -25.83 -15.51 57.80
CA TYR A 477 -24.88 -14.42 57.93
C TYR A 477 -23.47 -14.95 57.68
N VAL A 478 -22.69 -14.23 56.88
CA VAL A 478 -21.28 -14.50 56.65
C VAL A 478 -20.47 -13.46 57.39
N TYR A 479 -19.66 -13.91 58.34
CA TYR A 479 -18.69 -13.12 59.06
C TYR A 479 -17.28 -13.47 58.58
N VAL A 480 -16.44 -12.46 58.49
CA VAL A 480 -15.02 -12.60 58.19
C VAL A 480 -14.24 -11.83 59.25
N ASP A 481 -13.31 -12.50 59.91
CA ASP A 481 -12.46 -11.90 60.95
C ASP A 481 -13.28 -11.17 62.03
N GLY A 482 -14.37 -11.81 62.45
CA GLY A 482 -15.31 -11.29 63.46
C GLY A 482 -16.33 -10.27 62.95
N VAL A 483 -16.17 -9.73 61.73
CA VAL A 483 -17.04 -8.69 61.17
C VAL A 483 -18.09 -9.30 60.24
N LYS A 484 -19.37 -8.92 60.40
CA LYS A 484 -20.44 -9.34 59.48
C LYS A 484 -20.21 -8.70 58.11
N ILE A 485 -20.02 -9.52 57.09
CA ILE A 485 -19.81 -9.06 55.71
C ILE A 485 -21.12 -8.95 54.95
N THR A 486 -21.97 -9.98 55.04
CA THR A 486 -23.21 -10.02 54.27
C THR A 486 -24.19 -11.05 54.83
N THR A 487 -25.42 -11.04 54.30
CA THR A 487 -26.41 -12.09 54.47
C THR A 487 -26.61 -12.76 53.11
N VAL A 488 -26.45 -14.07 53.04
CA VAL A 488 -26.56 -14.84 51.78
C VAL A 488 -27.79 -15.72 51.84
N ASP A 489 -28.57 -15.71 50.76
CA ASP A 489 -29.75 -16.55 50.58
C ASP A 489 -29.42 -17.80 49.76
N LEU A 490 -29.68 -18.98 50.34
CA LEU A 490 -29.37 -20.27 49.71
C LEU A 490 -30.53 -20.82 48.89
N LYS A 491 -31.70 -20.16 48.88
CA LYS A 491 -32.87 -20.62 48.13
C LYS A 491 -32.52 -20.84 46.65
N SER A 492 -32.98 -21.96 46.12
CA SER A 492 -32.91 -22.30 44.69
C SER A 492 -34.18 -23.06 44.32
N SER A 493 -34.70 -22.87 43.10
CA SER A 493 -35.86 -23.64 42.62
C SER A 493 -35.54 -25.12 42.46
N THR A 494 -34.27 -25.47 42.24
CA THR A 494 -33.79 -26.86 42.15
C THR A 494 -32.71 -27.13 43.20
N THR A 495 -32.56 -28.40 43.57
CA THR A 495 -31.47 -28.80 44.47
C THR A 495 -30.14 -28.79 43.74
N LEU A 496 -29.20 -27.96 44.20
CA LEU A 496 -27.85 -27.83 43.65
C LEU A 496 -26.83 -28.09 44.76
N TYR A 497 -25.86 -28.96 44.48
CA TYR A 497 -24.80 -29.34 45.42
C TYR A 497 -23.48 -28.65 45.08
N ARG A 498 -22.56 -28.55 46.05
CA ARG A 498 -21.16 -28.10 45.84
C ARG A 498 -21.08 -26.68 45.26
N GLN A 499 -22.02 -25.81 45.60
CA GLN A 499 -22.12 -24.47 45.03
C GLN A 499 -21.27 -23.49 45.83
N ALA A 500 -20.23 -22.93 45.22
CA ALA A 500 -19.59 -21.71 45.72
C ALA A 500 -20.50 -20.51 45.42
N ILE A 501 -21.20 -20.03 46.44
CA ILE A 501 -22.21 -18.95 46.29
C ILE A 501 -21.74 -17.60 46.81
N TRP A 502 -20.65 -17.60 47.57
CA TRP A 502 -20.04 -16.39 48.11
C TRP A 502 -18.53 -16.52 48.03
N THR A 503 -17.86 -15.44 47.64
CA THR A 503 -16.40 -15.38 47.57
C THR A 503 -15.87 -14.07 48.15
N LYS A 504 -14.71 -14.10 48.79
CA LYS A 504 -13.96 -12.90 49.21
C LYS A 504 -12.49 -13.07 48.85
N THR A 505 -11.85 -11.98 48.43
CA THR A 505 -10.44 -11.95 48.02
C THR A 505 -9.74 -10.78 48.70
N TRP A 506 -8.48 -10.98 49.06
CA TRP A 506 -7.60 -10.02 49.70
C TRP A 506 -6.35 -9.78 48.84
N SER A 507 -5.67 -8.66 49.07
CA SER A 507 -4.44 -8.30 48.35
C SER A 507 -3.29 -9.28 48.65
N THR A 508 -3.15 -9.71 49.90
CA THR A 508 -2.11 -10.65 50.37
C THR A 508 -2.71 -11.89 51.03
N SER A 509 -1.90 -12.95 51.13
CA SER A 509 -2.26 -14.14 51.90
C SER A 509 -2.05 -13.87 53.38
N ALA A 510 -3.07 -14.12 54.19
CA ALA A 510 -3.01 -13.97 55.65
C ALA A 510 -3.91 -14.99 56.33
N LYS A 511 -3.78 -15.08 57.65
CA LYS A 511 -4.67 -15.91 58.47
C LYS A 511 -6.03 -15.21 58.57
N HIS A 512 -7.09 -15.91 58.20
CA HIS A 512 -8.46 -15.42 58.24
C HIS A 512 -9.39 -16.43 58.91
N THR A 513 -10.51 -15.92 59.42
CA THR A 513 -11.64 -16.72 59.90
C THR A 513 -12.88 -16.42 59.07
N VAL A 514 -13.61 -17.47 58.67
CA VAL A 514 -14.94 -17.36 58.06
C VAL A 514 -15.93 -18.06 58.98
N LYS A 515 -16.92 -17.30 59.48
CA LYS A 515 -17.98 -17.80 60.34
C LYS A 515 -19.33 -17.66 59.65
N ILE A 516 -20.02 -18.78 59.47
CA ILE A 516 -21.35 -18.87 58.87
C ILE A 516 -22.35 -19.07 60.00
N VAL A 517 -23.37 -18.20 60.08
CA VAL A 517 -24.38 -18.22 61.16
C VAL A 517 -25.77 -18.36 60.56
N VAL A 518 -26.53 -19.36 61.01
CA VAL A 518 -27.90 -19.62 60.56
C VAL A 518 -28.84 -18.50 61.01
N VAL A 519 -29.55 -17.89 60.06
CA VAL A 519 -30.51 -16.81 60.35
C VAL A 519 -31.79 -17.34 61.00
N GLY A 520 -32.19 -18.58 60.66
CA GLY A 520 -33.49 -19.13 61.04
C GLY A 520 -34.63 -18.50 60.23
N THR A 521 -34.44 -18.40 58.91
CA THR A 521 -35.41 -17.80 57.98
C THR A 521 -36.78 -18.45 58.10
N SER A 522 -37.83 -17.64 58.29
CA SER A 522 -39.21 -18.13 58.42
C SER A 522 -39.63 -18.98 57.21
N GLY A 523 -40.27 -20.12 57.47
CA GLY A 523 -40.75 -21.07 56.44
C GLY A 523 -39.66 -21.90 55.74
N ARG A 524 -38.38 -21.56 55.89
CA ARG A 524 -37.25 -22.27 55.25
C ARG A 524 -35.95 -22.11 56.06
N PRO A 525 -35.87 -22.59 57.30
CA PRO A 525 -34.77 -22.22 58.20
C PRO A 525 -33.43 -22.91 57.88
N THR A 526 -33.42 -23.95 57.04
CA THR A 526 -32.30 -24.87 56.92
C THR A 526 -31.14 -24.33 56.08
N VAL A 527 -29.93 -24.29 56.65
CA VAL A 527 -28.68 -24.03 55.93
C VAL A 527 -27.88 -25.32 55.84
N THR A 528 -27.43 -25.70 54.64
CA THR A 528 -26.59 -26.89 54.41
C THR A 528 -25.25 -26.47 53.84
N THR A 529 -24.18 -26.68 54.61
CA THR A 529 -22.81 -26.30 54.27
C THR A 529 -21.97 -27.53 53.94
N ASP A 530 -21.24 -27.42 52.85
CA ASP A 530 -20.41 -28.45 52.21
C ASP A 530 -18.91 -28.08 52.29
N GLY A 531 -18.55 -27.27 53.28
CA GLY A 531 -17.20 -26.76 53.52
C GLY A 531 -16.87 -25.40 52.89
N ILE A 532 -15.57 -25.13 52.76
CA ILE A 532 -15.02 -23.95 52.10
C ILE A 532 -13.96 -24.37 51.07
N ALA A 533 -13.68 -23.48 50.12
CA ALA A 533 -12.45 -23.53 49.33
C ALA A 533 -11.65 -22.24 49.54
N TYR A 534 -10.32 -22.31 49.50
CA TYR A 534 -9.48 -21.12 49.59
C TYR A 534 -8.25 -21.23 48.68
N VAL A 535 -7.68 -20.09 48.29
CA VAL A 535 -6.43 -20.00 47.53
C VAL A 535 -5.32 -19.52 48.46
N LYS A 536 -4.19 -20.25 48.48
CA LYS A 536 -3.00 -19.91 49.27
C LYS A 536 -2.23 -18.73 48.69
#